data_AF-A0A6A3LM93-F1
#
_entry.id   AF-A0A6A3LM93-F1
#
_cell.length_a   1.000
_cell.length_b   1.000
_cell.length_c   1.000
_cell.angle_alpha   90.00
_cell.angle_beta   90.00
_cell.angle_gamma   90.00
#
_symmetry.space_group_name_H-M   'P 1'
#
loop_
_entity.id
_entity.type
_entity.pdbx_description
1 polymer ?
#
loop_
_entity_poly.entity_id
_entity_poly.type
_entity_poly.pdbx_seq_one_letter_code
_entity_poly.pdbx_strand_id
1 'polypeptide(L)'
;MDLMTWTAIVHPTIMVPLQDDVLHLQQRNELQRQHTRALHETTASMERDEQNLIARAQEIQDDVAAARAFRTGVEEQIRRAQDMDREFTTQIEAEEVKLQWIRGEVARLHTQNGSADMEVARINDETQRLFAAGAALRLKHERQEQGRSNVAAQRAIKCEAIGMLRQFPGNEALQIRALRALLVMCKKSSVRRQLLIYGLEDAIVEVLRQLPRQASVHVAVCQLVMLLSCTSNDPEIMRTWQTKELVEALLAACMSVEADSPTILSEVYRCTSDVFARIKMTTQLHDIGGTGASSLPELRELLDGATKQLHAAQLNTK
;
A
#
# COMPACT_ATOMS: atom_id res chain seq x y z
N MET A 1 -3.93 161.24 70.90
CA MET A 1 -4.60 161.11 69.59
C MET A 1 -6.07 161.31 69.86
N ASP A 2 -6.70 162.33 69.28
CA ASP A 2 -8.12 162.59 69.51
C ASP A 2 -9.01 161.60 68.72
N LEU A 3 -10.26 161.42 69.18
CA LEU A 3 -11.20 160.47 68.59
C LEU A 3 -11.51 160.78 67.12
N MET A 4 -11.47 162.07 66.72
CA MET A 4 -11.79 162.54 65.37
C MET A 4 -10.70 162.17 64.36
N THR A 5 -9.43 162.29 64.72
CA THR A 5 -8.30 161.93 63.85
C THR A 5 -8.24 160.41 63.62
N TRP A 6 -8.63 159.64 64.65
CA TRP A 6 -8.74 158.18 64.55
C TRP A 6 -9.88 157.74 63.61
N THR A 7 -11.07 158.31 63.76
CA THR A 7 -12.25 157.91 62.96
C THR A 7 -12.27 158.50 61.55
N ALA A 8 -11.77 159.72 61.35
CA ALA A 8 -11.86 160.42 60.05
C ALA A 8 -10.69 160.13 59.09
N ILE A 9 -9.50 159.77 59.60
CA ILE A 9 -8.29 159.63 58.77
C ILE A 9 -7.64 158.25 58.97
N VAL A 10 -7.31 157.87 60.20
CA VAL A 10 -6.56 156.63 60.43
C VAL A 10 -7.39 155.37 60.13
N HIS A 11 -8.64 155.33 60.57
CA HIS A 11 -9.52 154.18 60.36
C HIS A 11 -9.85 153.94 58.87
N PRO A 12 -10.31 154.93 58.08
CA PRO A 12 -10.68 154.69 56.68
C PRO A 12 -9.49 154.52 55.75
N THR A 13 -8.38 155.23 55.99
CA THR A 13 -7.23 155.25 55.06
C THR A 13 -6.20 154.16 55.35
N ILE A 14 -6.10 153.67 56.60
CA ILE A 14 -5.09 152.69 57.00
C ILE A 14 -5.72 151.37 57.46
N MET A 15 -6.70 151.42 58.39
CA MET A 15 -7.26 150.19 58.97
C MET A 15 -8.16 149.42 58.00
N VAL A 16 -8.99 150.09 57.20
CA VAL A 16 -9.87 149.41 56.22
C VAL A 16 -9.05 148.69 55.12
N PRO A 17 -8.06 149.32 54.46
CA PRO A 17 -7.21 148.60 53.49
C PRO A 17 -6.45 147.43 54.11
N LEU A 18 -5.95 147.57 55.35
CA LEU A 18 -5.32 146.47 56.07
C LEU A 18 -6.30 145.33 56.38
N GLN A 19 -7.55 145.64 56.72
CA GLN A 19 -8.60 144.63 56.92
C GLN A 19 -8.93 143.90 55.61
N ASP A 20 -9.01 144.63 54.49
CA ASP A 20 -9.23 144.04 53.17
C ASP A 20 -8.04 143.18 52.72
N ASP A 21 -6.81 143.63 52.93
CA ASP A 21 -5.59 142.86 52.65
C ASP A 21 -5.52 141.59 53.49
N VAL A 22 -5.86 141.67 54.79
CA VAL A 22 -5.94 140.50 55.68
C VAL A 22 -7.03 139.54 55.19
N LEU A 23 -8.19 140.04 54.76
CA LEU A 23 -9.27 139.20 54.23
C LEU A 23 -8.85 138.52 52.92
N HIS A 24 -8.22 139.25 51.99
CA HIS A 24 -7.70 138.69 50.75
C HIS A 24 -6.60 137.65 50.99
N LEU A 25 -5.68 137.90 51.93
CA LEU A 25 -4.67 136.91 52.33
C LEU A 25 -5.30 135.67 52.97
N GLN A 26 -6.35 135.82 53.77
CA GLN A 26 -7.10 134.68 54.33
C GLN A 26 -7.78 133.87 53.22
N GLN A 27 -8.46 134.51 52.28
CA GLN A 27 -9.10 133.85 51.14
C GLN A 27 -8.07 133.12 50.27
N ARG A 28 -6.92 133.75 49.96
CA ARG A 28 -5.84 133.14 49.18
C ARG A 28 -5.22 131.95 49.91
N ASN A 29 -4.99 132.05 51.22
CA ASN A 29 -4.47 130.95 52.02
C ASN A 29 -5.46 129.78 52.07
N GLU A 30 -6.76 130.05 52.17
CA GLU A 30 -7.77 128.98 52.18
C GLU A 30 -7.86 128.27 50.83
N LEU A 31 -7.83 129.01 49.73
CA LEU A 31 -7.76 128.44 48.38
C LEU A 31 -6.47 127.62 48.19
N GLN A 32 -5.33 128.11 48.67
CA GLN A 32 -4.07 127.37 48.64
C GLN A 32 -4.14 126.08 49.49
N ARG A 33 -4.78 126.12 50.66
CA ARG A 33 -5.02 124.92 51.49
C ARG A 33 -5.92 123.91 50.78
N GLN A 34 -6.98 124.36 50.13
CA GLN A 34 -7.86 123.49 49.35
C GLN A 34 -7.11 122.83 48.19
N HIS A 35 -6.32 123.57 47.42
CA HIS A 35 -5.47 123.00 46.37
C HIS A 35 -4.44 122.02 46.93
N THR A 36 -3.81 122.36 48.06
CA THR A 36 -2.84 121.47 48.71
C THR A 36 -3.51 120.17 49.15
N ARG A 37 -4.71 120.22 49.75
CA ARG A 37 -5.49 119.02 50.12
C ARG A 37 -5.83 118.17 48.89
N ALA A 38 -6.36 118.77 47.83
CA ALA A 38 -6.70 118.06 46.60
C ALA A 38 -5.46 117.39 45.98
N LEU A 39 -4.31 118.08 45.96
CA LEU A 39 -3.06 117.49 45.48
C LEU A 39 -2.65 116.28 46.35
N HIS A 40 -2.69 116.40 47.68
CA HIS A 40 -2.37 115.28 48.57
C HIS A 40 -3.32 114.09 48.37
N GLU A 41 -4.61 114.34 48.16
CA GLU A 41 -5.60 113.29 47.85
C GLU A 41 -5.27 112.59 46.51
N THR A 42 -4.94 113.36 45.47
CA THR A 42 -4.53 112.79 44.17
C THR A 42 -3.24 112.00 44.26
N THR A 43 -2.22 112.51 44.97
CA THR A 43 -0.94 111.81 45.17
C THR A 43 -1.16 110.51 45.93
N ALA A 44 -1.93 110.52 47.02
CA ALA A 44 -2.24 109.31 47.77
C ALA A 44 -3.06 108.30 46.95
N SER A 45 -3.93 108.77 46.04
CA SER A 45 -4.62 107.88 45.09
C SER A 45 -3.63 107.22 44.12
N MET A 46 -2.75 108.02 43.51
CA MET A 46 -1.74 107.52 42.57
C MET A 46 -0.77 106.54 43.22
N GLU A 47 -0.34 106.80 44.47
CA GLU A 47 0.52 105.87 45.23
C GLU A 47 -0.16 104.52 45.47
N ARG A 48 -1.47 104.51 45.79
CA ARG A 48 -2.22 103.26 45.93
C ARG A 48 -2.37 102.53 44.59
N ASP A 49 -2.63 103.28 43.52
CA ASP A 49 -2.73 102.70 42.18
C ASP A 49 -1.39 102.11 41.72
N GLU A 50 -0.27 102.77 42.00
CA GLU A 50 1.08 102.27 41.75
C GLU A 50 1.34 100.97 42.53
N GLN A 51 1.04 100.94 43.83
CA GLN A 51 1.17 99.74 44.66
C GLN A 51 0.31 98.57 44.13
N ASN A 52 -0.93 98.86 43.72
CA ASN A 52 -1.82 97.87 43.12
C ASN A 52 -1.27 97.33 41.79
N LEU A 53 -0.69 98.20 40.96
CA LEU A 53 -0.06 97.79 39.69
C LEU A 53 1.20 96.95 39.94
N ILE A 54 2.02 97.30 40.93
CA ILE A 54 3.21 96.51 41.30
C ILE A 54 2.79 95.11 41.78
N ALA A 55 1.78 95.02 42.65
CA ALA A 55 1.27 93.73 43.13
C ALA A 55 0.74 92.86 41.98
N ARG A 56 -0.04 93.44 41.06
CA ARG A 56 -0.54 92.74 39.86
C ARG A 56 0.60 92.31 38.93
N ALA A 57 1.63 93.13 38.77
CA ALA A 57 2.78 92.79 37.95
C ALA A 57 3.55 91.59 38.53
N GLN A 58 3.67 91.50 39.86
CA GLN A 58 4.28 90.36 40.54
C GLN A 58 3.44 89.08 40.37
N GLU A 59 2.12 89.15 40.55
CA GLU A 59 1.21 88.01 40.33
C GLU A 59 1.31 87.48 38.89
N ILE A 60 1.27 88.37 37.89
CA ILE A 60 1.43 88.00 36.48
C ILE A 60 2.81 87.36 36.23
N GLN A 61 3.87 87.87 36.87
CA GLN A 61 5.21 87.30 36.73
C GLN A 61 5.29 85.87 37.28
N ASP A 62 4.66 85.60 38.42
CA ASP A 62 4.58 84.28 39.02
C ASP A 62 3.75 83.31 38.16
N ASP A 63 2.61 83.76 37.64
CA ASP A 63 1.78 82.98 36.71
C ASP A 63 2.54 82.64 35.42
N VAL A 64 3.28 83.60 34.87
CA VAL A 64 4.12 83.36 33.68
C VAL A 64 5.24 82.37 33.99
N ALA A 65 5.84 82.42 35.18
CA ALA A 65 6.84 81.44 35.61
C ALA A 65 6.23 80.03 35.74
N ALA A 66 5.06 79.90 36.36
CA ALA A 66 4.33 78.65 36.50
C ALA A 66 3.92 78.08 35.13
N ALA A 67 3.39 78.92 34.24
CA ALA A 67 3.00 78.52 32.88
C ALA A 67 4.22 78.05 32.05
N ARG A 68 5.38 78.69 32.20
CA ARG A 68 6.63 78.26 31.56
C ARG A 68 7.06 76.90 32.08
N ALA A 69 7.05 76.67 33.39
CA ALA A 69 7.40 75.39 33.99
C ALA A 69 6.45 74.27 33.54
N PHE A 70 5.14 74.54 33.52
CA PHE A 70 4.14 73.61 33.01
C PHE A 70 4.39 73.24 31.55
N ARG A 71 4.63 74.25 30.69
CA ARG A 71 4.92 74.03 29.28
C ARG A 71 6.16 73.14 29.08
N THR A 72 7.25 73.39 29.82
CA THR A 72 8.45 72.54 29.76
C THR A 72 8.15 71.11 30.20
N GLY A 73 7.28 70.91 31.20
CA GLY A 73 6.81 69.58 31.60
C GLY A 73 6.03 68.86 30.50
N VAL A 74 5.13 69.55 29.81
CA VAL A 74 4.36 68.99 28.68
C VAL A 74 5.26 68.69 27.48
N GLU A 75 6.19 69.57 27.15
CA GLU A 75 7.16 69.36 26.07
C GLU A 75 8.00 68.10 26.31
N GLU A 76 8.43 67.86 27.55
CA GLU A 76 9.17 66.65 27.90
C GLU A 76 8.30 65.38 27.82
N GLN A 77 7.01 65.46 28.19
CA GLN A 77 6.08 64.34 28.00
C GLN A 77 5.85 64.03 26.52
N ILE A 78 5.67 65.06 25.69
CA ILE A 78 5.54 64.91 24.24
C ILE A 78 6.81 64.26 23.67
N ARG A 79 7.99 64.72 24.08
CA ARG A 79 9.27 64.15 23.64
C ARG A 79 9.37 62.66 23.98
N ARG A 80 9.05 62.27 25.21
CA ARG A 80 9.05 60.84 25.62
C ARG A 80 8.04 60.01 24.83
N ALA A 81 6.84 60.54 24.59
CA ALA A 81 5.84 59.86 23.78
C ALA A 81 6.33 59.64 22.35
N GLN A 82 6.97 60.63 21.74
CA GLN A 82 7.57 60.51 20.40
C GLN A 82 8.72 59.51 20.36
N ASP A 83 9.56 59.45 21.39
CA ASP A 83 10.65 58.48 21.46
C ASP A 83 10.12 57.04 21.56
N MET A 84 9.09 56.82 22.39
CA MET A 84 8.41 55.52 22.47
C MET A 84 7.71 55.14 21.15
N ASP A 85 7.07 56.09 20.48
CA ASP A 85 6.40 55.84 19.19
C ASP A 85 7.41 55.41 18.11
N ARG A 86 8.58 56.05 18.07
CA ARG A 86 9.70 55.62 17.20
C ARG A 86 10.18 54.23 17.54
N GLU A 87 10.35 53.93 18.83
CA GLU A 87 10.77 52.59 19.28
C GLU A 87 9.75 51.52 18.86
N PHE A 88 8.46 51.75 19.12
CA PHE A 88 7.39 50.83 18.69
C PHE A 88 7.35 50.66 17.18
N THR A 89 7.56 51.73 16.41
CA THR A 89 7.63 51.63 14.94
C THR A 89 8.74 50.68 14.51
N THR A 90 9.95 50.81 15.08
CA THR A 90 11.06 49.91 14.75
C THR A 90 10.79 48.45 15.17
N GLN A 91 10.12 48.24 16.31
CA GLN A 91 9.73 46.90 16.75
C GLN A 91 8.68 46.27 15.82
N ILE A 92 7.68 47.05 15.38
CA ILE A 92 6.65 46.62 14.43
C ILE A 92 7.31 46.20 13.10
N GLU A 93 8.23 47.01 12.57
CA GLU A 93 8.96 46.68 11.35
C GLU A 93 9.76 45.39 11.49
N ALA A 94 10.44 45.18 12.62
CA ALA A 94 11.19 43.96 12.89
C ALA A 94 10.29 42.71 12.98
N GLU A 95 9.12 42.82 13.60
CA GLU A 95 8.14 41.73 13.66
C GLU A 95 7.47 41.45 12.32
N GLU A 96 7.21 42.47 11.49
CA GLU A 96 6.65 42.26 10.14
C GLU A 96 7.58 41.41 9.27
N VAL A 97 8.90 41.60 9.38
CA VAL A 97 9.88 40.76 8.67
C VAL A 97 9.78 39.29 9.13
N LYS A 98 9.63 39.04 10.43
CA LYS A 98 9.45 37.68 10.97
C LYS A 98 8.13 37.07 10.48
N LEU A 99 7.04 37.84 10.47
CA LEU A 99 5.75 37.41 9.95
C LEU A 99 5.80 37.07 8.46
N GLN A 100 6.52 37.87 7.65
CA GLN A 100 6.74 37.59 6.23
C GLN A 100 7.51 36.27 6.04
N TRP A 101 8.54 36.03 6.85
CA TRP A 101 9.28 34.76 6.83
C TRP A 101 8.37 33.57 7.18
N ILE A 102 7.58 33.67 8.25
CA ILE A 102 6.63 32.62 8.66
C ILE A 102 5.62 32.35 7.55
N ARG A 103 5.05 33.39 6.93
CA ARG A 103 4.10 33.24 5.80
C ARG A 103 4.75 32.51 4.62
N GLY A 104 5.99 32.84 4.29
CA GLY A 104 6.76 32.14 3.26
C GLY A 104 6.98 30.67 3.58
N GLU A 105 7.35 30.36 4.81
CA GLU A 105 7.59 28.99 5.26
C GLU A 105 6.30 28.16 5.29
N VAL A 106 5.18 28.75 5.71
CA VAL A 106 3.85 28.12 5.64
C VAL A 106 3.46 27.80 4.19
N ALA A 107 3.69 28.73 3.26
CA ALA A 107 3.42 28.49 1.84
C ALA A 107 4.28 27.32 1.29
N ARG A 108 5.58 27.30 1.64
CA ARG A 108 6.50 26.22 1.27
C ARG A 108 6.03 24.86 1.80
N LEU A 109 5.66 24.80 3.08
CA LEU A 109 5.13 23.59 3.71
C LEU A 109 3.82 23.13 3.08
N HIS A 110 2.93 24.06 2.72
CA HIS A 110 1.67 23.73 2.04
C HIS A 110 1.92 23.09 0.67
N THR A 111 2.86 23.61 -0.12
CA THR A 111 3.28 23.00 -1.39
C THR A 111 3.90 21.61 -1.16
N GLN A 112 4.75 21.47 -0.15
CA GLN A 112 5.36 20.18 0.19
C GLN A 112 4.30 19.15 0.59
N ASN A 113 3.32 19.54 1.41
CA ASN A 113 2.24 18.66 1.83
C ASN A 113 1.38 18.21 0.63
N GLY A 114 1.03 19.14 -0.26
CA GLY A 114 0.32 18.80 -1.50
C GLY A 114 1.09 17.82 -2.39
N SER A 115 2.43 17.92 -2.43
CA SER A 115 3.25 16.94 -3.15
C SER A 115 3.28 15.57 -2.48
N ALA A 116 3.32 15.51 -1.15
CA ALA A 116 3.28 14.28 -0.38
C ALA A 116 1.92 13.57 -0.53
N ASP A 117 0.81 14.31 -0.51
CA ASP A 117 -0.54 13.77 -0.73
C ASP A 117 -0.66 13.10 -2.11
N MET A 118 -0.09 13.71 -3.16
CA MET A 118 -0.03 13.10 -4.49
C MET A 118 0.81 11.81 -4.52
N GLU A 119 1.90 11.76 -3.76
CA GLU A 119 2.73 10.56 -3.67
C GLU A 119 2.01 9.43 -2.92
N VAL A 120 1.34 9.74 -1.81
CA VAL A 120 0.49 8.80 -1.08
C VAL A 120 -0.63 8.26 -1.96
N ALA A 121 -1.29 9.12 -2.74
CA ALA A 121 -2.31 8.71 -3.69
C ALA A 121 -1.75 7.71 -4.74
N ARG A 122 -0.58 8.00 -5.32
CA ARG A 122 0.09 7.07 -6.25
C ARG A 122 0.45 5.74 -5.61
N ILE A 123 0.99 5.75 -4.39
CA ILE A 123 1.36 4.52 -3.67
C ILE A 123 0.11 3.69 -3.39
N ASN A 124 -1.01 4.32 -3.01
CA ASN A 124 -2.28 3.62 -2.79
C ASN A 124 -2.79 2.96 -4.08
N ASP A 125 -2.76 3.67 -5.21
CA ASP A 125 -3.16 3.11 -6.51
C ASP A 125 -2.30 1.90 -6.89
N GLU A 126 -0.98 2.01 -6.74
CA GLU A 126 -0.06 0.92 -7.06
C GLU A 126 -0.23 -0.26 -6.10
N THR A 127 -0.48 0.01 -4.82
CA THR A 127 -0.79 -0.99 -3.81
C THR A 127 -2.07 -1.75 -4.17
N GLN A 128 -3.13 -1.05 -4.59
CA GLN A 128 -4.37 -1.69 -5.05
C GLN A 128 -4.13 -2.58 -6.29
N ARG A 129 -3.32 -2.13 -7.25
CA ARG A 129 -2.93 -2.95 -8.42
C ARG A 129 -2.18 -4.22 -8.00
N LEU A 130 -1.23 -4.11 -7.07
CA LEU A 130 -0.49 -5.25 -6.53
C LEU A 130 -1.41 -6.22 -5.77
N PHE A 131 -2.36 -5.73 -4.98
CA PHE A 131 -3.37 -6.56 -4.34
C PHE A 131 -4.22 -7.33 -5.35
N ALA A 132 -4.71 -6.66 -6.40
CA ALA A 132 -5.50 -7.29 -7.45
C ALA A 132 -4.67 -8.34 -8.23
N ALA A 133 -3.43 -8.02 -8.58
CA ALA A 133 -2.51 -8.95 -9.23
C ALA A 133 -2.20 -10.16 -8.35
N GLY A 134 -1.98 -9.94 -7.05
CA GLY A 134 -1.77 -11.00 -6.06
C GLY A 134 -2.99 -11.91 -5.91
N ALA A 135 -4.21 -11.35 -5.87
CA ALA A 135 -5.44 -12.12 -5.84
C ALA A 135 -5.61 -12.98 -7.10
N ALA A 136 -5.33 -12.42 -8.28
CA ALA A 136 -5.38 -13.16 -9.55
C ALA A 136 -4.35 -14.30 -9.60
N LEU A 137 -3.14 -14.09 -9.07
CA LEU A 137 -2.11 -15.12 -8.97
C LEU A 137 -2.49 -16.24 -8.00
N ARG A 138 -3.02 -15.91 -6.81
CA ARG A 138 -3.53 -16.91 -5.86
C ARG A 138 -4.59 -17.80 -6.51
N LEU A 139 -5.56 -17.19 -7.19
CA LEU A 139 -6.62 -17.90 -7.87
C LEU A 139 -6.10 -18.80 -9.02
N LYS A 140 -5.07 -18.36 -9.76
CA LYS A 140 -4.38 -19.23 -10.74
C LYS A 140 -3.64 -20.38 -10.06
N HIS A 141 -3.01 -20.13 -8.92
CA HIS A 141 -2.28 -21.15 -8.17
C HIS A 141 -3.23 -22.22 -7.60
N GLU A 142 -4.33 -21.82 -6.98
CA GLU A 142 -5.37 -22.74 -6.48
C GLU A 142 -5.91 -23.64 -7.60
N ARG A 143 -6.21 -23.07 -8.77
CA ARG A 143 -6.62 -23.85 -9.96
C ARG A 143 -5.55 -24.84 -10.40
N GLN A 144 -4.28 -24.45 -10.35
CA GLN A 144 -3.17 -25.31 -10.71
C GLN A 144 -3.01 -26.46 -9.71
N GLU A 145 -3.11 -26.19 -8.40
CA GLU A 145 -3.07 -27.21 -7.36
C GLU A 145 -4.24 -28.18 -7.49
N GLN A 146 -5.45 -27.69 -7.71
CA GLN A 146 -6.61 -28.53 -7.95
C GLN A 146 -6.44 -29.38 -9.22
N GLY A 147 -5.88 -28.81 -10.29
CA GLY A 147 -5.51 -29.55 -11.50
C GLY A 147 -4.50 -30.66 -11.23
N ARG A 148 -3.44 -30.38 -10.46
CA ARG A 148 -2.43 -31.38 -10.06
C ARG A 148 -3.04 -32.48 -9.19
N SER A 149 -3.88 -32.13 -8.22
CA SER A 149 -4.59 -33.08 -7.36
C SER A 149 -5.51 -34.00 -8.18
N ASN A 150 -6.27 -33.44 -9.13
CA ASN A 150 -7.11 -34.23 -10.04
C ASN A 150 -6.28 -35.19 -10.90
N VAL A 151 -5.12 -34.74 -11.41
CA VAL A 151 -4.21 -35.61 -12.16
C VAL A 151 -3.64 -36.71 -11.25
N ALA A 152 -3.25 -36.39 -10.01
CA ALA A 152 -2.77 -37.36 -9.04
C ALA A 152 -3.85 -38.40 -8.68
N ALA A 153 -5.09 -37.97 -8.43
CA ALA A 153 -6.22 -38.86 -8.16
C ALA A 153 -6.53 -39.78 -9.37
N GLN A 154 -6.53 -39.24 -10.59
CA GLN A 154 -6.69 -40.05 -11.79
C GLN A 154 -5.54 -41.04 -12.01
N ARG A 155 -4.31 -40.69 -11.59
CA ARG A 155 -3.17 -41.62 -11.62
C ARG A 155 -3.33 -42.73 -10.58
N ALA A 156 -3.80 -42.41 -9.37
CA ALA A 156 -4.04 -43.39 -8.31
C ALA A 156 -5.03 -44.48 -8.74
N ILE A 157 -6.19 -44.09 -9.30
CA ILE A 157 -7.23 -45.02 -9.78
C ILE A 157 -6.67 -45.99 -10.86
N LYS A 158 -5.77 -45.51 -11.72
CA LYS A 158 -5.15 -46.33 -12.77
C LYS A 158 -4.11 -47.31 -12.19
N CYS A 159 -3.39 -46.93 -11.16
CA CYS A 159 -2.41 -47.79 -10.47
C CYS A 159 -3.10 -48.86 -9.61
N GLU A 160 -4.25 -48.55 -9.00
CA GLU A 160 -5.03 -49.51 -8.21
C GLU A 160 -5.47 -50.73 -9.03
N ALA A 161 -5.81 -50.56 -10.31
CA ALA A 161 -6.19 -51.69 -11.16
C ALA A 161 -5.04 -52.69 -11.40
N ILE A 162 -3.80 -52.22 -11.47
CA ILE A 162 -2.59 -53.06 -11.50
C ILE A 162 -2.32 -53.65 -10.11
N GLY A 163 -2.51 -52.85 -9.05
CA GLY A 163 -2.42 -53.30 -7.66
C GLY A 163 -3.38 -54.45 -7.34
N MET A 164 -4.60 -54.43 -7.87
CA MET A 164 -5.60 -55.50 -7.71
C MET A 164 -5.15 -56.83 -8.33
N LEU A 165 -4.43 -56.81 -9.46
CA LEU A 165 -3.83 -58.02 -10.04
C LEU A 165 -2.74 -58.60 -9.11
N ARG A 166 -1.94 -57.73 -8.48
CA ARG A 166 -0.82 -58.16 -7.62
C ARG A 166 -1.24 -58.58 -6.22
N GLN A 167 -2.27 -57.96 -5.65
CA GLN A 167 -2.71 -58.20 -4.26
C GLN A 167 -3.50 -59.50 -4.10
N PHE A 168 -4.15 -59.98 -5.15
CA PHE A 168 -5.04 -61.15 -5.10
C PHE A 168 -4.69 -62.21 -6.15
N PRO A 169 -3.45 -62.72 -6.17
CA PRO A 169 -2.91 -63.57 -7.24
C PRO A 169 -3.71 -64.88 -7.46
N GLY A 170 -4.27 -65.46 -6.40
CA GLY A 170 -5.00 -66.73 -6.45
C GLY A 170 -6.51 -66.62 -6.68
N ASN A 171 -7.09 -65.41 -6.80
CA ASN A 171 -8.54 -65.25 -6.94
C ASN A 171 -8.93 -65.07 -8.41
N GLU A 172 -9.27 -66.17 -9.08
CA GLU A 172 -9.59 -66.20 -10.51
C GLU A 172 -10.68 -65.18 -10.90
N ALA A 173 -11.80 -65.13 -10.16
CA ALA A 173 -12.91 -64.23 -10.48
C ALA A 173 -12.49 -62.75 -10.42
N LEU A 174 -11.64 -62.39 -9.47
CA LEU A 174 -11.14 -61.03 -9.30
C LEU A 174 -10.06 -60.70 -10.34
N GLN A 175 -9.19 -61.66 -10.68
CA GLN A 175 -8.21 -61.54 -11.77
C GLN A 175 -8.89 -61.29 -13.11
N ILE A 176 -9.90 -62.09 -13.47
CA ILE A 176 -10.68 -61.91 -14.71
C ILE A 176 -11.35 -60.53 -14.74
N ARG A 177 -11.94 -60.10 -13.62
CA ARG A 177 -12.63 -58.80 -13.54
C ARG A 177 -11.64 -57.63 -13.69
N ALA A 178 -10.47 -57.72 -13.06
CA ALA A 178 -9.40 -56.73 -13.18
C ALA A 178 -8.82 -56.69 -14.61
N LEU A 179 -8.54 -57.84 -15.22
CA LEU A 179 -8.06 -57.93 -16.60
C LEU A 179 -9.07 -57.36 -17.61
N ARG A 180 -10.38 -57.63 -17.44
CA ARG A 180 -11.44 -57.02 -18.27
C ARG A 180 -11.53 -55.52 -18.08
N ALA A 181 -11.41 -55.01 -16.86
CA ALA A 181 -11.40 -53.58 -16.58
C ALA A 181 -10.18 -52.90 -17.23
N LEU A 182 -9.00 -53.52 -17.13
CA LEU A 182 -7.76 -53.07 -17.78
C LEU A 182 -7.89 -53.08 -19.31
N LEU A 183 -8.55 -54.07 -19.90
CA LEU A 183 -8.86 -54.10 -21.33
C LEU A 183 -9.71 -52.91 -21.77
N VAL A 184 -10.77 -52.57 -21.02
CA VAL A 184 -11.61 -51.40 -21.30
C VAL A 184 -10.83 -50.10 -21.14
N MET A 185 -10.05 -49.96 -20.08
CA MET A 185 -9.21 -48.79 -19.81
C MET A 185 -8.15 -48.58 -20.90
N CYS A 186 -7.51 -49.67 -21.34
CA CYS A 186 -6.49 -49.63 -22.38
C CYS A 186 -7.03 -49.22 -23.75
N LYS A 187 -8.35 -49.21 -24.00
CA LYS A 187 -8.89 -48.66 -25.27
C LYS A 187 -8.50 -47.19 -25.47
N LYS A 188 -8.44 -46.38 -24.40
CA LYS A 188 -7.96 -44.99 -24.45
C LYS A 188 -6.43 -44.97 -24.51
N SER A 189 -5.85 -44.41 -25.58
CA SER A 189 -4.40 -44.37 -25.81
C SER A 189 -3.61 -43.72 -24.66
N SER A 190 -4.11 -42.61 -24.09
CA SER A 190 -3.47 -41.93 -22.96
C SER A 190 -3.47 -42.73 -21.66
N VAL A 191 -4.50 -43.55 -21.43
CA VAL A 191 -4.61 -44.43 -20.26
C VAL A 191 -3.73 -45.66 -20.44
N ARG A 192 -3.75 -46.26 -21.63
CA ARG A 192 -2.88 -47.38 -22.02
C ARG A 192 -1.41 -47.07 -21.78
N ARG A 193 -0.94 -45.93 -22.30
CA ARG A 193 0.44 -45.46 -22.09
C ARG A 193 0.81 -45.35 -20.61
N GLN A 194 -0.09 -44.81 -19.79
CA GLN A 194 0.16 -44.68 -18.35
C GLN A 194 0.23 -46.05 -17.66
N LEU A 195 -0.69 -46.96 -17.97
CA LEU A 195 -0.69 -48.31 -17.39
C LEU A 195 0.57 -49.10 -17.76
N LEU A 196 1.08 -48.94 -18.99
CA LEU A 196 2.35 -49.52 -19.40
C LEU A 196 3.53 -48.99 -18.57
N ILE A 197 3.61 -47.67 -18.37
CA ILE A 197 4.64 -47.05 -17.50
C ILE A 197 4.58 -47.58 -16.06
N TYR A 198 3.41 -47.98 -15.58
CA TYR A 198 3.22 -48.53 -14.24
C TYR A 198 3.41 -50.06 -14.14
N GLY A 199 3.95 -50.71 -15.18
CA GLY A 199 4.29 -52.12 -15.15
C GLY A 199 3.10 -53.06 -15.36
N LEU A 200 2.12 -52.66 -16.17
CA LEU A 200 1.02 -53.54 -16.60
C LEU A 200 1.56 -54.81 -17.27
N GLU A 201 2.64 -54.71 -18.03
CA GLU A 201 3.29 -55.84 -18.71
C GLU A 201 3.77 -56.89 -17.71
N ASP A 202 4.52 -56.48 -16.69
CA ASP A 202 4.98 -57.36 -15.61
C ASP A 202 3.81 -58.01 -14.88
N ALA A 203 2.76 -57.23 -14.57
CA ALA A 203 1.58 -57.75 -13.90
C ALA A 203 0.84 -58.79 -14.76
N ILE A 204 0.81 -58.65 -16.08
CA ILE A 204 0.23 -59.64 -16.99
C ILE A 204 1.03 -60.95 -16.95
N VAL A 205 2.36 -60.86 -16.99
CA VAL A 205 3.25 -62.03 -16.93
C VAL A 205 3.14 -62.73 -15.57
N GLU A 206 3.08 -61.98 -14.46
CA GLU A 206 2.85 -62.49 -13.11
C GLU A 206 1.54 -63.28 -13.02
N VAL A 207 0.45 -62.74 -13.58
CA VAL A 207 -0.87 -63.41 -13.57
C VAL A 207 -0.86 -64.72 -14.36
N LEU A 208 -0.21 -64.75 -15.54
CA LEU A 208 -0.06 -65.99 -16.32
C LEU A 208 0.72 -67.06 -15.56
N ARG A 209 1.78 -66.67 -14.83
CA ARG A 209 2.59 -67.60 -14.02
C ARG A 209 1.83 -68.14 -12.80
N GLN A 210 0.95 -67.33 -12.21
CA GLN A 210 0.19 -67.69 -11.00
C GLN A 210 -1.04 -68.56 -11.30
N LEU A 211 -1.70 -68.33 -12.44
CA LEU A 211 -2.90 -69.07 -12.87
C LEU A 211 -2.74 -69.71 -14.25
N PRO A 212 -1.71 -70.56 -14.48
CA PRO A 212 -1.42 -71.10 -15.81
C PRO A 212 -2.47 -72.09 -16.31
N ARG A 213 -3.31 -72.63 -15.43
CA ARG A 213 -4.33 -73.64 -15.77
C ARG A 213 -5.66 -73.05 -16.21
N GLN A 214 -5.89 -71.76 -16.01
CA GLN A 214 -7.18 -71.12 -16.18
C GLN A 214 -7.37 -70.53 -17.57
N ALA A 215 -8.20 -71.17 -18.41
CA ALA A 215 -8.46 -70.74 -19.78
C ALA A 215 -9.06 -69.32 -19.88
N SER A 216 -9.94 -68.98 -18.94
CA SER A 216 -10.63 -67.68 -18.83
C SER A 216 -9.66 -66.51 -18.64
N VAL A 217 -8.67 -66.69 -17.76
CA VAL A 217 -7.57 -65.75 -17.49
C VAL A 217 -6.66 -65.65 -18.70
N HIS A 218 -6.29 -66.80 -19.29
CA HIS A 218 -5.42 -66.86 -20.46
C HIS A 218 -5.98 -66.09 -21.66
N VAL A 219 -7.27 -66.29 -21.97
CA VAL A 219 -7.94 -65.57 -23.07
C VAL A 219 -8.00 -64.06 -22.79
N ALA A 220 -8.32 -63.66 -21.56
CA ALA A 220 -8.36 -62.24 -21.19
C ALA A 220 -6.99 -61.57 -21.30
N VAL A 221 -5.92 -62.28 -20.91
CA VAL A 221 -4.54 -61.83 -21.10
C VAL A 221 -4.19 -61.71 -22.58
N CYS A 222 -4.51 -62.72 -23.40
CA CYS A 222 -4.25 -62.67 -24.84
C CYS A 222 -4.93 -61.47 -25.50
N GLN A 223 -6.18 -61.18 -25.14
CA GLN A 223 -6.91 -60.01 -25.64
C GLN A 223 -6.26 -58.69 -25.24
N LEU A 224 -5.75 -58.59 -24.00
CA LEU A 224 -5.06 -57.41 -23.51
C LEU A 224 -3.71 -57.23 -24.21
N VAL A 225 -2.92 -58.30 -24.35
CA VAL A 225 -1.65 -58.30 -25.08
C VAL A 225 -1.85 -57.92 -26.55
N MET A 226 -2.89 -58.44 -27.21
CA MET A 226 -3.26 -58.04 -28.58
C MET A 226 -3.52 -56.54 -28.68
N LEU A 227 -4.31 -55.99 -27.74
CA LEU A 227 -4.62 -54.56 -27.73
C LEU A 227 -3.38 -53.70 -27.51
N LEU A 228 -2.51 -54.10 -26.59
CA LEU A 228 -1.26 -53.41 -26.29
C LEU A 228 -0.28 -53.46 -27.49
N SER A 229 -0.17 -54.62 -28.15
CA SER A 229 0.66 -54.84 -29.34
C SER A 229 0.15 -54.10 -30.59
N CYS A 230 -1.11 -53.66 -30.61
CA CYS A 230 -1.71 -52.92 -31.73
C CYS A 230 -1.43 -51.41 -31.73
N THR A 231 -0.86 -50.85 -30.66
CA THR A 231 -0.71 -49.38 -30.49
C THR A 231 0.72 -48.87 -30.51
N SER A 232 1.63 -49.65 -31.07
CA SER A 232 3.06 -49.36 -31.18
C SER A 232 3.39 -48.30 -32.24
N ASN A 233 3.11 -47.03 -31.96
CA ASN A 233 3.63 -45.91 -32.73
C ASN A 233 4.64 -45.06 -31.95
N ASP A 234 4.95 -45.42 -30.69
CA ASP A 234 5.78 -44.59 -29.80
C ASP A 234 6.93 -45.43 -29.21
N PRO A 235 8.16 -45.31 -29.76
CA PRO A 235 9.28 -46.21 -29.49
C PRO A 235 9.90 -46.04 -28.09
N GLU A 236 9.65 -44.93 -27.38
CA GLU A 236 10.22 -44.71 -26.04
C GLU A 236 9.51 -45.50 -24.93
N ILE A 237 8.22 -45.81 -25.09
CA ILE A 237 7.43 -46.54 -24.09
C ILE A 237 7.62 -48.06 -24.22
N MET A 238 8.05 -48.54 -25.39
CA MET A 238 8.25 -49.98 -25.65
C MET A 238 9.59 -50.55 -25.19
N ARG A 239 10.51 -49.70 -24.67
CA ARG A 239 11.83 -50.13 -24.18
C ARG A 239 11.79 -51.01 -22.92
N THR A 240 10.62 -51.26 -22.34
CA THR A 240 10.44 -52.06 -21.13
C THR A 240 9.77 -53.40 -21.37
N TRP A 241 9.40 -53.73 -22.61
CA TRP A 241 8.61 -54.93 -22.89
C TRP A 241 9.49 -56.18 -22.99
N GLN A 242 9.51 -56.96 -21.91
CA GLN A 242 10.16 -58.27 -21.80
C GLN A 242 9.48 -59.33 -22.67
N THR A 243 9.70 -59.20 -23.98
CA THR A 243 8.99 -59.96 -25.01
C THR A 243 9.28 -61.45 -24.90
N LYS A 244 10.52 -61.80 -24.53
CA LYS A 244 10.92 -63.18 -24.25
C LYS A 244 10.13 -63.77 -23.09
N GLU A 245 10.09 -63.08 -21.95
CA GLU A 245 9.37 -63.57 -20.76
C GLU A 245 7.87 -63.73 -21.00
N LEU A 246 7.27 -62.80 -21.75
CA LEU A 246 5.86 -62.88 -22.11
C LEU A 246 5.57 -64.09 -23.01
N VAL A 247 6.39 -64.32 -24.04
CA VAL A 247 6.18 -65.45 -24.97
C VAL A 247 6.38 -66.78 -24.24
N GLU A 248 7.39 -66.88 -23.38
CA GLU A 248 7.62 -68.06 -22.55
C GLU A 248 6.46 -68.30 -21.57
N ALA A 249 5.96 -67.26 -20.89
CA ALA A 249 4.84 -67.37 -19.97
C ALA A 249 3.52 -67.74 -20.68
N LEU A 250 3.25 -67.15 -21.85
CA LEU A 250 2.08 -67.49 -22.66
C LEU A 250 2.14 -68.93 -23.16
N LEU A 251 3.30 -69.39 -23.62
CA LEU A 251 3.48 -70.75 -24.10
C LEU A 251 3.33 -71.75 -22.94
N ALA A 252 3.98 -71.50 -21.81
CA ALA A 252 3.89 -72.35 -20.63
C ALA A 252 2.46 -72.43 -20.06
N ALA A 253 1.75 -71.29 -19.99
CA ALA A 253 0.35 -71.26 -19.58
C ALA A 253 -0.53 -72.02 -20.58
N CYS A 254 -0.39 -71.75 -21.89
CA CYS A 254 -1.15 -72.45 -22.94
C CYS A 254 -1.00 -73.98 -22.86
N MET A 255 0.21 -74.48 -22.58
CA MET A 255 0.49 -75.91 -22.43
C MET A 255 -0.04 -76.52 -21.12
N SER A 256 -0.36 -75.68 -20.13
CA SER A 256 -0.82 -76.08 -18.81
C SER A 256 -2.33 -75.92 -18.61
N VAL A 257 -3.06 -75.38 -19.60
CA VAL A 257 -4.50 -75.11 -19.49
C VAL A 257 -5.29 -76.42 -19.31
N GLU A 258 -6.06 -76.49 -18.22
CA GLU A 258 -7.07 -77.51 -18.01
C GLU A 258 -8.39 -76.96 -18.56
N ALA A 259 -8.80 -77.41 -19.75
CA ALA A 259 -10.03 -76.96 -20.38
C ALA A 259 -11.13 -78.02 -20.27
N ASP A 260 -12.28 -77.63 -19.71
CA ASP A 260 -13.47 -78.49 -19.59
C ASP A 260 -14.08 -78.87 -20.95
N SER A 261 -13.65 -78.21 -22.04
CA SER A 261 -14.17 -78.41 -23.39
C SER A 261 -13.08 -78.24 -24.46
N PRO A 262 -13.09 -79.09 -25.51
CA PRO A 262 -12.18 -78.94 -26.66
C PRO A 262 -12.37 -77.60 -27.39
N THR A 263 -13.56 -76.99 -27.30
CA THR A 263 -13.85 -75.67 -27.88
C THR A 263 -13.07 -74.56 -27.17
N ILE A 264 -12.99 -74.62 -25.84
CA ILE A 264 -12.25 -73.64 -25.03
C ILE A 264 -10.75 -73.79 -25.26
N LEU A 265 -10.26 -75.02 -25.35
CA LEU A 265 -8.86 -75.31 -25.64
C LEU A 265 -8.46 -74.80 -27.04
N SER A 266 -9.32 -75.01 -28.04
CA SER A 266 -9.13 -74.46 -29.39
C SER A 266 -9.08 -72.93 -29.40
N GLU A 267 -9.91 -72.27 -28.59
CA GLU A 267 -9.90 -70.81 -28.43
C GLU A 267 -8.60 -70.32 -27.79
N VAL A 268 -8.10 -70.99 -26.77
CA VAL A 268 -6.80 -70.71 -26.13
C VAL A 268 -5.65 -70.82 -27.12
N TYR A 269 -5.58 -71.90 -27.90
CA TYR A 269 -4.55 -72.07 -28.93
C TYR A 269 -4.64 -70.99 -30.01
N ARG A 270 -5.86 -70.70 -30.50
CA ARG A 270 -6.07 -69.66 -31.52
C ARG A 270 -5.65 -68.28 -31.00
N CYS A 271 -6.10 -67.88 -29.81
CA CYS A 271 -5.76 -66.58 -29.24
C CYS A 271 -4.26 -66.43 -28.99
N THR A 272 -3.58 -67.50 -28.55
CA THR A 272 -2.12 -67.49 -28.36
C THR A 272 -1.38 -67.38 -29.69
N SER A 273 -1.84 -68.10 -30.72
CA SER A 273 -1.30 -68.00 -32.08
C SER A 273 -1.47 -66.59 -32.66
N ASP A 274 -2.64 -65.98 -32.48
CA ASP A 274 -2.93 -64.61 -32.95
C ASP A 274 -2.01 -63.59 -32.26
N VAL A 275 -1.75 -63.76 -30.96
CA VAL A 275 -0.79 -62.93 -30.20
C VAL A 275 0.62 -63.08 -30.78
N PHE A 276 1.11 -64.30 -31.00
CA PHE A 276 2.45 -64.51 -31.55
C PHE A 276 2.59 -63.95 -32.97
N ALA A 277 1.58 -64.15 -33.83
CA ALA A 277 1.55 -63.55 -35.16
C ALA A 277 1.59 -62.02 -35.09
N ARG A 278 0.89 -61.42 -34.10
CA ARG A 278 0.87 -59.97 -33.93
C ARG A 278 2.19 -59.42 -33.42
N ILE A 279 2.76 -60.01 -32.37
CA ILE A 279 4.09 -59.65 -31.83
C ILE A 279 5.14 -59.73 -32.94
N LYS A 280 5.09 -60.76 -33.79
CA LYS A 280 6.01 -60.94 -34.93
C LYS A 280 5.94 -59.80 -35.95
N MET A 281 4.77 -59.19 -36.12
CA MET A 281 4.56 -58.05 -37.04
C MET A 281 4.91 -56.70 -36.41
N THR A 282 5.03 -56.64 -35.08
CA THR A 282 5.36 -55.42 -34.34
C THR A 282 6.88 -55.28 -34.21
N THR A 283 7.48 -54.47 -35.08
CA THR A 283 8.95 -54.33 -35.23
C THR A 283 9.67 -53.57 -34.11
N GLN A 284 8.96 -53.11 -33.07
CA GLN A 284 9.48 -52.20 -32.03
C GLN A 284 9.61 -52.84 -30.63
N LEU A 285 9.29 -54.13 -30.48
CA LEU A 285 9.36 -54.88 -29.22
C LEU A 285 10.80 -55.34 -28.95
N HIS A 286 11.52 -54.63 -28.07
CA HIS A 286 12.93 -54.90 -27.77
C HIS A 286 13.11 -55.46 -26.35
N ASP A 287 13.58 -56.71 -26.25
CA ASP A 287 14.31 -57.20 -25.06
C ASP A 287 15.28 -58.36 -25.35
N ILE A 288 15.60 -58.59 -26.63
CA ILE A 288 16.49 -59.66 -27.05
C ILE A 288 17.73 -59.02 -27.68
N GLY A 289 18.74 -58.73 -26.87
CA GLY A 289 20.12 -58.50 -27.31
C GLY A 289 20.39 -57.28 -28.21
N GLY A 290 20.99 -56.24 -27.63
CA GLY A 290 21.82 -55.26 -28.34
C GLY A 290 21.06 -54.19 -29.13
N THR A 291 21.43 -52.93 -28.90
CA THR A 291 21.00 -51.78 -29.68
C THR A 291 21.42 -51.93 -31.15
N GLY A 292 20.48 -52.36 -32.00
CA GLY A 292 20.54 -52.20 -33.46
C GLY A 292 20.60 -53.51 -34.24
N ALA A 293 19.62 -53.70 -35.14
CA ALA A 293 19.56 -54.64 -36.28
C ALA A 293 19.84 -56.15 -36.06
N SER A 294 20.49 -56.58 -34.98
CA SER A 294 20.87 -57.97 -34.68
C SER A 294 19.85 -58.72 -33.82
N SER A 295 18.85 -58.05 -33.23
CA SER A 295 17.84 -58.60 -32.32
C SER A 295 16.61 -59.22 -33.02
N LEU A 296 16.37 -58.84 -34.27
CA LEU A 296 15.20 -59.27 -35.06
C LEU A 296 15.21 -60.76 -35.46
N PRO A 297 16.36 -61.38 -35.80
CA PRO A 297 16.43 -62.81 -36.10
C PRO A 297 16.11 -63.66 -34.86
N GLU A 298 16.66 -63.34 -33.70
CA GLU A 298 16.49 -64.14 -32.46
C GLU A 298 15.03 -64.12 -31.95
N LEU A 299 14.35 -62.97 -31.99
CA LEU A 299 12.92 -62.90 -31.65
C LEU A 299 12.05 -63.69 -32.63
N ARG A 300 12.37 -63.63 -33.93
CA ARG A 300 11.65 -64.41 -34.94
C ARG A 300 11.86 -65.90 -34.77
N GLU A 301 13.08 -66.33 -34.45
CA GLU A 301 13.39 -67.73 -34.14
C GLU A 301 12.65 -68.21 -32.88
N LEU A 302 12.59 -67.37 -31.83
CA LEU A 302 11.85 -67.68 -30.60
C LEU A 302 10.34 -67.83 -30.86
N LEU A 303 9.75 -66.89 -31.59
CA LEU A 303 8.33 -66.95 -31.96
C LEU A 303 8.03 -68.12 -32.91
N ASP A 304 8.91 -68.38 -33.90
CA ASP A 304 8.75 -69.50 -34.82
C ASP A 304 8.90 -70.85 -34.11
N GLY A 305 9.78 -70.94 -33.11
CA GLY A 305 9.89 -72.07 -32.20
C GLY A 305 8.62 -72.26 -31.35
N ALA A 306 8.13 -71.20 -30.72
CA ALA A 306 6.91 -71.23 -29.91
C ALA A 306 5.66 -71.60 -30.73
N THR A 307 5.50 -71.04 -31.94
CA THR A 307 4.41 -71.38 -32.85
C THR A 307 4.47 -72.83 -33.33
N LYS A 308 5.66 -73.38 -33.59
CA LYS A 308 5.83 -74.82 -33.91
C LYS A 308 5.44 -75.71 -32.74
N GLN A 309 5.84 -75.35 -31.52
CA GLN A 309 5.45 -76.07 -30.31
C GLN A 309 3.94 -76.03 -30.08
N LEU A 310 3.32 -74.87 -30.29
CA LEU A 310 1.86 -74.69 -30.20
C LEU A 310 1.11 -75.56 -31.23
N HIS A 311 1.58 -75.60 -32.48
CA HIS A 311 0.99 -76.46 -33.51
C HIS A 311 1.15 -77.96 -33.20
N ALA A 312 2.32 -78.37 -32.69
CA ALA A 312 2.55 -79.75 -32.26
C ALA A 312 1.61 -80.15 -31.10
N ALA A 313 1.43 -79.24 -30.12
CA ALA A 313 0.50 -79.45 -29.02
C ALA A 313 -0.96 -79.55 -29.48
N GLN A 314 -1.38 -78.66 -30.38
CA GLN A 314 -2.74 -78.64 -30.94
C GLN A 314 -3.07 -79.93 -31.72
N LEU A 315 -2.07 -80.50 -32.42
CA LEU A 315 -2.20 -81.78 -33.13
C LEU A 315 -2.29 -82.98 -32.18
N ASN A 316 -1.65 -82.92 -31.01
CA ASN A 316 -1.67 -83.97 -29.99
C ASN A 316 -2.94 -83.95 -29.12
N THR A 317 -3.72 -82.86 -29.15
CA THR A 317 -4.99 -82.70 -28.40
C THR A 317 -6.26 -82.94 -29.24
N LYS A 318 -6.12 -83.32 -30.52
CA LYS A 318 -7.22 -83.79 -31.38
C LYS A 318 -7.39 -85.30 -31.27
#